data_AF-A0A0C1Z920-F1
#
_entry.id   AF-A0A0C1Z920-F1
#
_cell.length_a   1.000
_cell.length_b   1.000
_cell.length_c   1.000
_cell.angle_alpha   90.00
_cell.angle_beta   90.00
_cell.angle_gamma   90.00
#
_symmetry.space_group_name_H-M   'P 1'
#
loop_
_entity.id
_entity.type
_entity.pdbx_description
1 polymer ?
#
loop_
_entity_poly.entity_id
_entity_poly.type
_entity_poly.pdbx_seq_one_letter_code
_entity_poly.pdbx_strand_id
1 'polypeptide(L)'
;MNRPWGPWGRWLPAALLLLIGMAQMVGDLAGLPALKGIAAATMLSPAPKVFASAKGLETFSTRFTLSWRAPDGSPRELPITQARYSQLEGPYNRRNVYGAALAYGPVLATSDDGMALFQSVATHGLCGDAPLLNELGAAKHERGTHYVIHYEPRPGLRLDEVPNTLEVRCPS
;
A
#
# COMPACT_ATOMS: atom_id res chain seq x y z
N MET A 1 -32.33 -42.82 13.80
CA MET A 1 -32.14 -41.35 13.68
C MET A 1 -31.67 -41.05 12.26
N ASN A 2 -32.60 -40.78 11.35
CA ASN A 2 -32.33 -40.67 9.92
C ASN A 2 -31.74 -39.29 9.60
N ARG A 3 -30.53 -39.24 9.01
CA ARG A 3 -29.96 -37.99 8.49
C ARG A 3 -30.81 -37.55 7.27
N PRO A 4 -31.44 -36.37 7.26
CA PRO A 4 -32.38 -35.97 6.21
C PRO A 4 -31.73 -35.60 4.86
N TRP A 5 -30.45 -35.90 4.66
CA TRP A 5 -29.68 -35.46 3.50
C TRP A 5 -29.14 -36.69 2.78
N GLY A 6 -29.54 -36.88 1.51
CA GLY A 6 -28.94 -37.87 0.62
C GLY A 6 -27.43 -37.68 0.48
N PRO A 7 -26.68 -38.61 -0.17
CA PRO A 7 -25.22 -38.57 -0.21
C PRO A 7 -24.63 -37.24 -0.73
N TRP A 8 -25.41 -36.51 -1.51
CA TRP A 8 -25.11 -35.22 -2.13
C TRP A 8 -25.42 -34.00 -1.26
N GLY A 9 -26.36 -34.12 -0.31
CA GLY A 9 -26.85 -32.98 0.48
C GLY A 9 -25.78 -32.37 1.40
N ARG A 10 -24.78 -33.17 1.80
CA ARG A 10 -23.65 -32.70 2.60
C ARG A 10 -22.63 -31.86 1.80
N TRP A 11 -22.58 -32.03 0.48
CA TRP A 11 -21.56 -31.43 -0.38
C TRP A 11 -22.03 -30.13 -1.02
N LEU A 12 -23.34 -29.93 -1.12
CA LEU A 12 -23.93 -28.72 -1.71
C LEU A 12 -23.43 -27.42 -1.04
N PRO A 13 -23.40 -27.29 0.31
CA PRO A 13 -22.88 -26.09 0.95
C PRO A 13 -21.38 -25.88 0.67
N ALA A 14 -20.59 -26.95 0.64
CA ALA A 14 -19.16 -26.88 0.34
C ALA A 14 -18.89 -26.45 -1.11
N ALA A 15 -19.66 -26.98 -2.06
CA ALA A 15 -19.57 -26.59 -3.47
C ALA A 15 -19.97 -25.11 -3.67
N LEU A 16 -21.02 -24.64 -2.99
CA LEU A 16 -21.42 -23.23 -3.03
C LEU A 16 -20.33 -22.32 -2.43
N LEU A 17 -19.76 -22.68 -1.28
CA LEU A 17 -18.65 -21.95 -0.68
C LEU A 17 -17.43 -21.91 -1.59
N LEU A 18 -17.12 -23.01 -2.27
CA LEU A 18 -16.00 -23.09 -3.20
C LEU A 18 -16.23 -22.21 -4.44
N LEU A 19 -17.42 -22.26 -5.03
CA LEU A 19 -17.79 -21.45 -6.19
C LEU A 19 -17.75 -19.95 -5.85
N ILE A 20 -18.35 -19.55 -4.72
CA ILE A 20 -18.31 -18.17 -4.23
C ILE A 20 -16.86 -17.80 -3.91
N GLY A 21 -16.12 -18.67 -3.22
CA GLY A 21 -14.71 -18.50 -2.86
C GLY A 21 -13.81 -18.20 -4.05
N MET A 22 -14.05 -18.85 -5.19
CA MET A 22 -13.26 -18.68 -6.43
C MET A 22 -13.77 -17.58 -7.37
N ALA A 23 -14.98 -17.06 -7.16
CA ALA A 23 -15.61 -16.11 -8.09
C ALA A 23 -14.77 -14.85 -8.34
N GLN A 24 -14.10 -14.32 -7.32
CA GLN A 24 -13.24 -13.15 -7.47
C GLN A 24 -11.99 -13.45 -8.32
N MET A 25 -11.38 -14.63 -8.17
CA MET A 25 -10.24 -15.07 -8.99
C MET A 25 -10.64 -15.32 -10.45
N VAL A 26 -11.81 -15.94 -10.67
CA VAL A 26 -12.37 -16.14 -12.02
C VAL A 26 -12.68 -14.79 -12.67
N GLY A 27 -13.26 -13.85 -11.92
CA GLY A 27 -13.50 -12.49 -12.40
C GLY A 27 -12.22 -11.75 -12.79
N ASP A 28 -11.14 -11.91 -12.01
CA ASP A 28 -9.83 -11.36 -12.37
C ASP A 28 -9.24 -12.02 -13.63
N LEU A 29 -9.26 -13.36 -13.73
CA LEU A 29 -8.70 -14.09 -14.88
C LEU A 29 -9.48 -13.86 -16.19
N ALA A 30 -10.81 -13.76 -16.11
CA ALA A 30 -11.69 -13.55 -17.24
C ALA A 30 -11.85 -12.06 -17.62
N GLY A 31 -11.26 -11.14 -16.87
CA GLY A 31 -11.41 -9.69 -17.10
C GLY A 31 -12.83 -9.17 -16.89
N LEU A 32 -13.58 -9.77 -15.95
CA LEU A 32 -14.99 -9.46 -15.66
C LEU A 32 -15.11 -8.64 -14.36
N PRO A 33 -15.01 -7.28 -14.41
CA PRO A 33 -14.98 -6.43 -13.22
C PRO A 33 -16.27 -6.50 -12.39
N ALA A 34 -17.43 -6.70 -13.03
CA ALA A 34 -18.71 -6.84 -12.33
C ALA A 34 -18.75 -8.10 -11.45
N LEU A 35 -18.30 -9.25 -11.98
CA LEU A 35 -18.23 -10.51 -11.23
C LEU A 35 -17.28 -10.36 -10.04
N LYS A 36 -16.09 -9.79 -10.28
CA LYS A 36 -15.11 -9.49 -9.24
C LYS A 36 -15.70 -8.58 -8.15
N GLY A 37 -16.40 -7.52 -8.53
CA GLY A 37 -17.00 -6.56 -7.60
C GLY A 37 -18.06 -7.19 -6.71
N ILE A 38 -18.98 -7.96 -7.31
CA ILE A 38 -20.02 -8.71 -6.57
C ILE A 38 -19.36 -9.73 -5.63
N ALA A 39 -18.41 -10.52 -6.13
CA ALA A 39 -17.70 -11.52 -5.32
C ALA A 39 -16.94 -10.89 -4.15
N ALA A 40 -16.25 -9.77 -4.38
CA ALA A 40 -15.55 -9.02 -3.33
C ALA A 40 -16.52 -8.50 -2.26
N ALA A 41 -17.68 -7.97 -2.66
CA ALA A 41 -18.69 -7.45 -1.74
C ALA A 41 -19.24 -8.52 -0.78
N THR A 42 -19.21 -9.80 -1.19
CA THR A 42 -19.66 -10.90 -0.31
C THR A 42 -18.74 -11.14 0.89
N MET A 43 -17.46 -10.70 0.82
CA MET A 43 -16.39 -11.05 1.77
C MET A 43 -16.10 -12.57 1.88
N LEU A 44 -16.81 -13.41 1.13
CA LEU A 44 -16.68 -14.88 1.10
C LEU A 44 -15.72 -15.35 0.01
N SER A 45 -15.28 -14.45 -0.89
CA SER A 45 -14.32 -14.71 -1.97
C SER A 45 -13.00 -13.98 -1.72
N PRO A 46 -12.21 -14.34 -0.71
CA PRO A 46 -10.95 -13.67 -0.46
C PRO A 46 -9.98 -13.97 -1.62
N ALA A 47 -9.65 -12.95 -2.43
CA ALA A 47 -8.43 -12.98 -3.24
C ALA A 47 -7.33 -12.26 -2.43
N PRO A 48 -6.39 -12.99 -1.81
CA PRO A 48 -5.33 -12.36 -1.04
C PRO A 48 -4.39 -11.62 -2.00
N LYS A 49 -4.55 -10.29 -2.06
CA LYS A 49 -3.69 -9.39 -2.87
C LYS A 49 -2.61 -8.70 -2.06
N VAL A 50 -2.57 -8.95 -0.75
CA VAL A 50 -1.44 -8.58 0.09
C VAL A 50 -0.19 -9.26 -0.45
N PHE A 51 0.85 -8.46 -0.75
CA PHE A 51 2.09 -8.88 -1.42
C PHE A 51 2.00 -9.16 -2.93
N ALA A 52 0.93 -8.73 -3.60
CA ALA A 52 0.83 -8.78 -5.06
C ALA A 52 1.24 -7.45 -5.71
N SER A 53 1.55 -7.49 -7.01
CA SER A 53 1.73 -6.28 -7.81
C SER A 53 0.39 -5.55 -7.99
N ALA A 54 0.40 -4.23 -7.86
CA ALA A 54 -0.72 -3.36 -8.20
C ALA A 54 -0.26 -2.32 -9.21
N LYS A 55 -0.85 -2.32 -10.43
CA LYS A 55 -0.44 -1.44 -11.54
C LYS A 55 1.07 -1.49 -11.78
N GLY A 56 1.63 -2.69 -11.86
CA GLY A 56 3.06 -2.92 -12.03
C GLY A 56 3.93 -2.71 -10.77
N LEU A 57 3.43 -2.08 -9.70
CA LEU A 57 4.18 -1.85 -8.47
C LEU A 57 4.13 -3.07 -7.54
N GLU A 58 5.29 -3.69 -7.28
CA GLU A 58 5.47 -4.76 -6.28
C GLU A 58 6.12 -4.17 -5.01
N THR A 59 5.31 -3.90 -4.00
CA THR A 59 5.73 -3.11 -2.83
C THR A 59 6.73 -3.80 -1.90
N PHE A 60 6.79 -5.13 -1.88
CA PHE A 60 7.68 -5.87 -0.99
C PHE A 60 9.16 -5.71 -1.36
N SER A 61 9.45 -5.38 -2.62
CA SER A 61 10.83 -5.34 -3.12
C SER A 61 11.27 -4.07 -3.80
N THR A 62 10.33 -3.14 -3.98
CA THR A 62 10.68 -1.75 -4.26
C THR A 62 11.47 -1.19 -3.07
N ARG A 63 12.57 -0.50 -3.37
CA ARG A 63 13.30 0.30 -2.39
C ARG A 63 12.71 1.70 -2.38
N PHE A 64 12.60 2.25 -1.17
CA PHE A 64 12.04 3.58 -0.95
C PHE A 64 13.11 4.47 -0.33
N THR A 65 13.37 5.62 -0.94
CA THR A 65 14.31 6.61 -0.41
C THR A 65 13.60 7.94 -0.29
N LEU A 66 13.64 8.53 0.91
CA LEU A 66 13.16 9.89 1.13
C LEU A 66 14.33 10.86 0.92
N SER A 67 14.16 11.88 0.09
CA SER A 67 15.16 12.92 -0.12
C SER A 67 14.58 14.32 0.12
N TRP A 68 15.39 15.24 0.62
CA TRP A 68 15.03 16.64 0.82
C TRP A 68 16.27 17.54 0.86
N ARG A 69 16.06 18.86 0.92
CA ARG A 69 17.11 19.82 1.26
C ARG A 69 16.93 20.30 2.68
N ALA A 70 17.99 20.26 3.46
CA ALA A 70 18.02 20.85 4.80
C ALA A 70 17.96 22.39 4.73
N PRO A 71 17.71 23.08 5.85
CA PRO A 71 17.62 24.55 5.86
C PRO A 71 18.90 25.26 5.40
N ASP A 72 20.06 24.62 5.57
CA ASP A 72 21.36 25.08 5.07
C ASP A 72 21.58 24.82 3.57
N GLY A 73 20.58 24.24 2.89
CA GLY A 73 20.63 23.87 1.47
C GLY A 73 21.29 22.52 1.18
N SER A 74 21.86 21.85 2.19
CA SER A 74 22.53 20.55 2.02
C SER A 74 21.54 19.46 1.60
N PRO A 75 21.89 18.60 0.63
CA PRO A 75 21.03 17.48 0.24
C PRO A 75 21.02 16.42 1.34
N ARG A 76 19.85 15.84 1.59
CA ARG A 76 19.65 14.75 2.55
C ARG A 76 18.89 13.62 1.90
N GLU A 77 19.31 12.41 2.22
CA GLU A 77 18.67 11.17 1.79
C GLU A 77 18.52 10.21 2.96
N LEU A 78 17.40 9.52 2.99
CA LEU A 78 17.02 8.59 4.03
C LEU A 78 16.37 7.35 3.40
N PRO A 79 17.16 6.27 3.21
CA PRO A 79 16.62 5.00 2.77
C PRO A 79 15.67 4.43 3.84
N ILE A 80 14.44 4.10 3.44
CA ILE A 80 13.43 3.50 4.32
C ILE A 80 13.63 1.98 4.29
N THR A 81 14.53 1.51 5.16
CA THR A 81 14.82 0.08 5.29
C THR A 81 13.88 -0.60 6.27
N GLN A 82 13.80 -1.93 6.23
CA GLN A 82 13.07 -2.71 7.24
C GLN A 82 13.53 -2.38 8.67
N ALA A 83 14.83 -2.16 8.89
CA ALA A 83 15.40 -1.84 10.20
C ALA A 83 14.99 -0.46 10.73
N ARG A 84 14.76 0.52 9.84
CA ARG A 84 14.19 1.82 10.22
C ARG A 84 12.68 1.74 10.39
N TYR A 85 11.99 1.08 9.47
CA TYR A 85 10.54 0.89 9.55
C TYR A 85 10.10 0.10 10.80
N SER A 86 10.92 -0.84 11.28
CA SER A 86 10.65 -1.55 12.53
C SER A 86 10.75 -0.67 13.78
N GLN A 87 11.33 0.53 13.68
CA GLN A 87 11.38 1.50 14.78
C GLN A 87 10.08 2.30 14.91
N LEU A 88 9.15 2.19 13.94
CA LEU A 88 7.88 2.90 14.04
C LEU A 88 7.09 2.40 15.26
N GLU A 89 6.69 3.35 16.10
CA GLU A 89 6.02 3.07 17.36
C GLU A 89 4.49 3.00 17.21
N GLY A 90 3.82 2.62 18.28
CA GLY A 90 2.36 2.62 18.35
C GLY A 90 1.67 1.42 17.68
N PRO A 91 0.34 1.47 17.55
CA PRO A 91 -0.47 0.33 17.15
C PRO A 91 -0.26 -0.05 15.68
N TYR A 92 -0.56 -1.32 15.37
CA TYR A 92 -0.45 -1.88 14.02
C TYR A 92 -1.09 -1.00 12.93
N ASN A 93 -2.31 -0.50 13.17
CA ASN A 93 -3.02 0.33 12.20
C ASN A 93 -2.28 1.62 11.84
N ARG A 94 -1.61 2.26 12.82
CA ARG A 94 -0.80 3.46 12.56
C ARG A 94 0.38 3.14 11.65
N ARG A 95 1.13 2.09 11.98
CA ARG A 95 2.28 1.63 11.18
C ARG A 95 1.85 1.26 9.77
N ASN A 96 0.71 0.60 9.63
CA ASN A 96 0.12 0.27 8.34
C ASN A 96 -0.32 1.49 7.55
N VAL A 97 -0.87 2.54 8.18
CA VAL A 97 -1.24 3.77 7.48
C VAL A 97 -0.01 4.43 6.86
N TYR A 98 1.08 4.58 7.62
CA TYR A 98 2.34 5.09 7.05
C TYR A 98 2.94 4.14 6.02
N GLY A 99 2.97 2.84 6.31
CA GLY A 99 3.50 1.83 5.39
C GLY A 99 2.74 1.79 4.08
N ALA A 100 1.41 1.86 4.11
CA ALA A 100 0.58 1.91 2.92
C ALA A 100 0.79 3.20 2.13
N ALA A 101 0.83 4.37 2.78
CA ALA A 101 1.09 5.63 2.09
C ALA A 101 2.48 5.67 1.44
N LEU A 102 3.51 5.18 2.13
CA LEU A 102 4.87 5.09 1.61
C LEU A 102 5.02 4.05 0.50
N ALA A 103 4.39 2.87 0.63
CA ALA A 103 4.61 1.77 -0.30
C ALA A 103 3.66 1.82 -1.51
N TYR A 104 2.39 2.15 -1.29
CA TYR A 104 1.36 2.25 -2.34
C TYR A 104 1.15 3.67 -2.86
N GLY A 105 1.92 4.66 -2.39
CA GLY A 105 1.84 6.05 -2.84
C GLY A 105 1.68 6.20 -4.36
N PRO A 106 2.50 5.55 -5.21
CA PRO A 106 2.40 5.69 -6.67
C PRO A 106 1.07 5.19 -7.23
N VAL A 107 0.51 4.12 -6.66
CA VAL A 107 -0.80 3.60 -7.06
C VAL A 107 -1.90 4.58 -6.63
N LEU A 108 -1.82 5.13 -5.43
CA LEU A 108 -2.76 6.14 -4.93
C LEU A 108 -2.73 7.41 -5.80
N ALA A 109 -1.54 7.83 -6.23
CA ALA A 109 -1.33 9.00 -7.08
C ALA A 109 -1.94 8.88 -8.49
N THR A 110 -2.46 7.72 -8.89
CA THR A 110 -3.15 7.54 -10.19
C THR A 110 -4.59 8.07 -10.22
N SER A 111 -5.07 8.66 -9.13
CA SER A 111 -6.40 9.27 -9.00
C SER A 111 -6.38 10.43 -8.02
N ASP A 112 -7.28 11.41 -8.18
CA ASP A 112 -7.34 12.57 -7.30
C ASP A 112 -7.67 12.20 -5.85
N ASP A 113 -8.67 11.33 -5.63
CA ASP A 113 -9.05 10.85 -4.29
C ASP A 113 -7.90 10.09 -3.62
N GLY A 114 -7.21 9.23 -4.37
CA GLY A 114 -6.05 8.50 -3.87
C GLY A 114 -4.89 9.44 -3.54
N MET A 115 -4.63 10.45 -4.38
CA MET A 115 -3.62 11.46 -4.12
C MET A 115 -3.96 12.26 -2.87
N ALA A 116 -5.23 12.62 -2.65
CA ALA A 116 -5.66 13.31 -1.44
C ALA A 116 -5.42 12.47 -0.17
N LEU A 117 -5.69 11.16 -0.23
CA LEU A 117 -5.37 10.23 0.86
C LEU A 117 -3.87 10.15 1.13
N PHE A 118 -3.06 10.01 0.07
CA PHE A 118 -1.60 10.01 0.19
C PHE A 118 -1.10 11.31 0.84
N GLN A 119 -1.53 12.47 0.33
CA GLN A 119 -1.09 13.78 0.83
C GLN A 119 -1.49 13.99 2.29
N SER A 120 -2.68 13.54 2.70
CA SER A 120 -3.13 13.63 4.09
C SER A 120 -2.17 12.89 5.04
N VAL A 121 -1.82 11.64 4.71
CA VAL A 121 -0.92 10.82 5.54
C VAL A 121 0.52 11.33 5.46
N ALA A 122 1.01 11.65 4.26
CA ALA A 122 2.39 12.06 4.03
C ALA A 122 2.69 13.43 4.65
N THR A 123 1.78 14.39 4.53
CA THR A 123 1.92 15.70 5.18
C THR A 123 1.92 15.54 6.70
N HIS A 124 1.01 14.74 7.26
CA HIS A 124 1.01 14.47 8.70
C HIS A 124 2.30 13.78 9.16
N GLY A 125 2.86 12.86 8.37
CA GLY A 125 4.08 12.13 8.73
C GLY A 125 5.37 12.95 8.61
N LEU A 126 5.45 13.83 7.61
CA LEU A 126 6.70 14.49 7.19
C LEU A 126 6.76 15.99 7.55
N CYS A 127 5.63 16.63 7.82
CA CYS A 127 5.54 18.07 8.09
C CYS A 127 5.12 18.37 9.53
N GLY A 128 5.27 19.63 9.95
CA GLY A 128 4.96 20.06 11.32
C GLY A 128 5.80 19.29 12.35
N ASP A 129 5.12 18.59 13.25
CA ASP A 129 5.77 17.71 14.24
C ASP A 129 6.54 16.54 13.59
N ALA A 130 6.15 16.17 12.36
CA ALA A 130 6.73 15.12 11.54
C ALA A 130 7.00 13.81 12.30
N PRO A 131 5.98 13.18 12.92
CA PRO A 131 6.09 11.96 13.72
C PRO A 131 6.79 10.82 12.97
N LEU A 132 6.46 10.60 11.70
CA LEU A 132 7.10 9.57 10.90
C LEU A 132 8.58 9.89 10.69
N LEU A 133 8.90 11.14 10.37
CA LEU A 133 10.29 11.56 10.13
C LEU A 133 11.15 11.52 11.41
N ASN A 134 10.57 11.78 12.58
CA ASN A 134 11.21 11.59 13.88
C ASN A 134 11.62 10.13 14.08
N GLU A 135 10.68 9.20 13.88
CA GLU A 135 10.89 7.77 14.14
C GLU A 135 11.80 7.11 13.10
N LEU A 136 11.79 7.60 11.85
CA LEU A 136 12.75 7.16 10.82
C LEU A 136 14.18 7.67 11.07
N GLY A 137 14.35 8.59 12.03
CA GLY A 137 15.64 9.06 12.52
C GLY A 137 16.22 10.27 11.80
N ALA A 138 15.40 11.12 11.17
CA ALA A 138 15.90 12.38 10.60
C ALA A 138 15.97 13.47 11.69
N ALA A 139 17.13 14.10 11.84
CA ALA A 139 17.35 15.13 12.85
C ALA A 139 16.49 16.37 12.59
N LYS A 140 15.88 16.93 13.65
CA LYS A 140 14.92 18.06 13.54
C LYS A 140 15.50 19.29 12.82
N HIS A 141 16.76 19.62 13.11
CA HIS A 141 17.43 20.80 12.53
C HIS A 141 17.81 20.63 11.05
N GLU A 142 17.74 19.41 10.52
CA GLU A 142 18.10 19.10 9.13
C GLU A 142 16.86 19.02 8.22
N ARG A 143 15.65 19.28 8.74
CA ARG A 143 14.39 19.08 8.01
C ARG A 143 14.10 20.18 7.00
N GLY A 144 13.63 19.79 5.84
CA GLY A 144 13.18 20.69 4.78
C GLY A 144 11.67 20.94 4.82
N THR A 145 11.20 21.73 3.85
CA THR A 145 9.78 21.96 3.58
C THR A 145 9.28 21.21 2.34
N HIS A 146 10.19 20.55 1.61
CA HIS A 146 9.89 19.79 0.40
C HIS A 146 10.62 18.46 0.44
N TYR A 147 9.85 17.38 0.36
CA TYR A 147 10.33 16.01 0.38
C TYR A 147 9.95 15.30 -0.91
N VAL A 148 10.84 14.43 -1.38
CA VAL A 148 10.62 13.56 -2.53
C VAL A 148 10.82 12.13 -2.09
N ILE A 149 9.83 11.28 -2.30
CA ILE A 149 9.90 9.84 -2.09
C ILE A 149 10.25 9.21 -3.43
N HIS A 150 11.36 8.48 -3.50
CA HIS A 150 11.82 7.76 -4.67
C HIS A 150 11.46 6.28 -4.56
N TYR A 151 11.02 5.70 -5.68
CA TYR A 151 10.58 4.32 -5.79
C TYR A 151 11.45 3.59 -6.80
N GLU A 152 12.31 2.70 -6.29
CA GLU A 152 13.23 1.92 -7.11
C GLU A 152 12.78 0.45 -7.12
N PRO A 153 12.15 -0.03 -8.21
CA PRO A 153 11.77 -1.44 -8.31
C PRO A 153 13.02 -2.34 -8.37
N ARG A 154 12.84 -3.67 -8.23
CA ARG A 154 13.95 -4.61 -8.44
C ARG A 154 14.58 -4.42 -9.82
N PRO A 155 15.90 -4.67 -9.96
CA PRO A 155 16.55 -4.66 -11.27
C PRO A 155 15.80 -5.49 -12.31
N GLY A 156 15.57 -4.92 -13.49
CA GLY A 156 14.84 -5.55 -14.58
C GLY A 156 13.32 -5.29 -14.59
N LEU A 157 12.78 -4.62 -13.56
CA LEU A 157 11.39 -4.15 -13.55
C LEU A 157 11.32 -2.63 -13.78
N ARG A 158 10.20 -2.19 -14.34
CA ARG A 158 9.90 -0.77 -14.60
C ARG A 158 8.55 -0.40 -14.02
N LEU A 159 8.43 0.83 -13.53
CA LEU A 159 7.17 1.42 -13.10
C LEU A 159 6.59 2.23 -14.26
N ASP A 160 6.02 1.56 -15.25
CA ASP A 160 5.50 2.23 -16.45
C ASP A 160 4.08 2.77 -16.26
N GLU A 161 3.33 2.25 -15.29
CA GLU A 161 1.92 2.61 -15.04
C GLU A 161 1.73 3.59 -13.86
N VAL A 162 2.78 3.84 -13.07
CA VAL A 162 2.74 4.65 -11.86
C VAL A 162 4.02 5.50 -11.75
N PRO A 163 3.99 6.66 -11.07
CA PRO A 163 5.16 7.50 -10.95
C PRO A 163 6.27 6.82 -10.12
N ASN A 164 7.52 7.08 -10.49
CA ASN A 164 8.70 6.61 -9.76
C ASN A 164 9.12 7.57 -8.63
N THR A 165 8.49 8.74 -8.54
CA THR A 165 8.69 9.71 -7.47
C THR A 165 7.37 10.33 -7.02
N LEU A 166 7.29 10.72 -5.75
CA LEU A 166 6.18 11.52 -5.22
C LEU A 166 6.70 12.67 -4.38
N GLU A 167 6.09 13.84 -4.55
CA GLU A 167 6.44 15.05 -3.81
C GLU A 167 5.47 15.30 -2.66
N VAL A 168 6.02 15.79 -1.55
CA VAL A 168 5.28 16.26 -0.38
C VAL A 168 5.82 17.66 -0.04
N ARG A 169 4.93 18.65 -0.06
CA ARG A 169 5.27 20.04 0.27
C ARG A 169 4.57 20.41 1.57
N CYS A 170 5.36 20.83 2.54
CA CYS A 170 4.84 21.26 3.82
C CYS A 170 4.16 22.63 3.67
N PRO A 171 2.97 22.81 4.25
CA PRO A 171 2.34 24.11 4.31
C PRO A 171 3.23 25.09 5.08
N SER A 172 3.30 26.33 4.58
CA SER A 172 4.02 27.45 5.19
C SER A 172 3.39 27.90 6.49
#